data_AF-A0A2R6DHN8-F1
#
_entry.id   AF-A0A2R6DHN8-F1
#
_cell.length_a   1.000
_cell.length_b   1.000
_cell.length_c   1.000
_cell.angle_alpha   90.00
_cell.angle_beta   90.00
_cell.angle_gamma   90.00
#
_symmetry.space_group_name_H-M   'P 1'
#
loop_
_entity.id
_entity.type
_entity.pdbx_description
1 polymer ?
#
loop_
_entity_poly.entity_id
_entity_poly.type
_entity_poly.pdbx_seq_one_letter_code
_entity_poly.pdbx_strand_id
1 'polypeptide(L)' 'MYLPSLDRFDLAAAAAAIGLLVFAYVVYPTHLVQVTAWLTVFTISVGWLAFFLWKWMYDVDL' A
#
# COMPACT_ATOMS: atom_id res chain seq x y z
N MET A 1 18.06 14.44 -7.39
CA MET A 1 16.84 14.09 -6.64
C MET A 1 17.09 12.76 -5.95
N TYR A 2 17.20 12.77 -4.62
CA TYR A 2 17.25 11.53 -3.85
C TYR A 2 15.83 10.98 -3.66
N LEU A 3 15.70 9.71 -3.29
CA LEU A 3 14.40 9.15 -2.93
C LEU A 3 13.84 9.90 -1.71
N PRO A 4 12.54 10.26 -1.71
CA PRO A 4 11.89 10.86 -0.55
C PRO A 4 12.06 10.00 0.70
N SER A 5 12.12 10.66 1.86
CA SER A 5 12.12 10.00 3.16
C SER A 5 10.90 9.09 3.34
N LEU A 6 11.06 7.97 4.06
CA LEU A 6 9.92 7.10 4.42
C LEU A 6 9.09 7.78 5.51
N ASP A 7 7.80 7.97 5.25
CA ASP A 7 6.84 8.59 6.16
C ASP A 7 5.78 7.57 6.64
N ARG A 8 4.98 7.95 7.63
CA ARG A 8 3.83 7.21 8.17
C ARG A 8 2.85 6.73 7.11
N PHE A 9 2.70 7.44 5.99
CA PHE A 9 1.83 7.01 4.90
C PHE A 9 2.41 5.82 4.13
N ASP A 10 3.72 5.76 3.96
CA ASP A 10 4.41 4.63 3.35
C ASP A 10 4.25 3.39 4.24
N LEU A 11 4.43 3.57 5.55
CA LEU A 11 4.20 2.52 6.55
C LEU A 11 2.73 2.07 6.59
N ALA A 12 1.77 3.01 6.54
CA ALA A 12 0.35 2.69 6.55
C ALA A 12 -0.08 1.89 5.31
N ALA A 13 0.42 2.26 4.13
CA ALA A 13 0.16 1.52 2.89
C ALA A 13 0.70 0.09 2.97
N ALA A 14 1.94 -0.08 3.44
CA ALA A 14 2.54 -1.39 3.62
C ALA A 14 1.79 -2.24 4.67
N ALA A 15 1.47 -1.66 5.82
CA ALA A 15 0.75 -2.34 6.89
C ALA A 15 -0.66 -2.75 6.46
N ALA A 16 -1.37 -1.90 5.72
CA ALA A 16 -2.70 -2.22 5.18
C ALA A 16 -2.64 -3.38 4.18
N ALA A 17 -1.65 -3.36 3.27
CA ALA A 17 -1.47 -4.43 2.31
C ALA A 17 -1.14 -5.77 2.99
N ILE A 18 -0.21 -5.77 3.94
CA ILE A 18 0.15 -6.97 4.72
C ILE A 18 -1.07 -7.47 5.51
N GLY A 19 -1.80 -6.57 6.19
CA GLY A 19 -2.98 -6.93 6.96
C GLY A 19 -4.07 -7.59 6.11
N LEU A 20 -4.33 -7.07 4.90
CA LEU A 20 -5.27 -7.67 3.95
C LEU A 20 -4.83 -9.06 3.50
N LEU A 21 -3.55 -9.25 3.20
CA LEU A 21 -3.03 -10.56 2.81
C LEU A 21 -3.09 -11.56 3.97
N VAL A 22 -2.73 -11.15 5.19
CA VAL A 22 -2.88 -11.99 6.38
C VAL A 22 -4.35 -12.38 6.58
N PHE A 23 -5.27 -11.43 6.47
CA PHE A 23 -6.69 -11.73 6.57
C PHE A 23 -7.15 -12.73 5.50
N ALA A 24 -6.73 -12.53 4.25
CA ALA A 24 -7.17 -13.34 3.11
C ALA A 24 -6.54 -14.73 3.02
N TYR A 25 -5.38 -14.96 3.65
CA TYR A 25 -4.69 -16.26 3.61
C TYR A 25 -4.68 -17.00 4.94
N VAL A 26 -4.87 -16.30 6.07
CA VAL A 26 -4.81 -16.90 7.41
C VAL A 26 -6.17 -16.90 8.10
N VAL A 27 -6.92 -15.78 8.05
CA VAL A 27 -8.17 -15.63 8.80
C VAL A 27 -9.36 -16.21 8.04
N TYR A 28 -9.50 -15.88 6.76
CA TYR A 28 -10.62 -16.33 5.93
C TYR A 28 -10.18 -16.72 4.50
N PRO A 29 -9.53 -17.89 4.32
CA PRO A 29 -8.85 -18.29 3.09
C PRO A 29 -9.78 -18.82 2.00
N THR A 30 -10.77 -18.01 1.62
CA THR A 30 -11.63 -18.31 0.46
C THR A 30 -11.10 -17.63 -0.80
N HIS A 31 -11.26 -18.28 -1.94
CA HIS A 31 -10.80 -17.75 -3.23
C HIS A 31 -11.36 -16.34 -3.52
N LEU A 32 -12.64 -16.10 -3.20
CA LEU A 32 -13.26 -14.80 -3.35
C LEU A 32 -12.52 -13.72 -2.53
N VAL A 33 -12.25 -13.97 -1.25
CA VAL A 33 -11.58 -13.01 -0.36
C VAL A 33 -10.13 -12.75 -0.78
N GLN A 34 -9.42 -13.77 -1.29
CA GLN A 34 -8.07 -13.60 -1.83
C GLN A 34 -8.04 -12.68 -3.04
N VAL A 35 -8.95 -12.90 -4.01
CA VAL A 35 -9.07 -12.05 -5.18
C VAL A 35 -9.43 -10.61 -4.77
N THR A 36 -10.41 -10.44 -3.89
CA THR A 36 -10.78 -9.12 -3.39
C THR A 36 -9.62 -8.42 -2.68
N ALA A 37 -8.89 -9.13 -1.80
CA ALA A 37 -7.73 -8.59 -1.10
C ALA A 37 -6.64 -8.12 -2.08
N TRP A 38 -6.33 -8.92 -3.11
CA TRP A 38 -5.35 -8.53 -4.13
C TRP A 38 -5.79 -7.30 -4.92
N LEU A 39 -7.07 -7.19 -5.29
CA LEU A 39 -7.59 -5.99 -5.94
C LEU A 39 -7.48 -4.76 -5.03
N THR A 40 -7.78 -4.90 -3.73
CA THR A 40 -7.62 -3.80 -2.77
C THR A 40 -6.16 -3.42 -2.57
N VAL A 41 -5.24 -4.39 -2.44
CA VAL A 41 -3.79 -4.17 -2.36
C VAL A 41 -3.28 -3.43 -3.59
N PHE A 42 -3.77 -3.78 -4.78
CA PHE A 42 -3.44 -3.08 -6.01
C PHE A 42 -3.89 -1.62 -5.96
N THR A 43 -5.13 -1.34 -5.55
CA THR A 43 -5.62 0.05 -5.38
C THR A 43 -4.79 0.84 -4.38
N ILE A 44 -4.45 0.25 -3.23
CA ILE A 44 -3.58 0.88 -2.22
C ILE A 44 -2.20 1.20 -2.84
N SER A 45 -1.62 0.25 -3.58
CA SER A 45 -0.31 0.42 -4.22
C SER A 45 -0.31 1.54 -5.24
N VAL A 46 -1.36 1.67 -6.05
CA VAL A 46 -1.49 2.76 -7.05
C VAL A 46 -1.63 4.11 -6.34
N GLY A 47 -2.46 4.21 -5.31
CA GLY A 47 -2.64 5.44 -4.54
C GLY A 47 -1.35 5.87 -3.83
N TRP A 48 -0.68 4.91 -3.19
CA TRP A 48 0.62 5.12 -2.56
C TRP A 48 1.67 5.59 -3.56
N LEU A 49 1.79 4.91 -4.71
CA LEU A 49 2.75 5.27 -5.74
C LEU A 49 2.51 6.68 -6.29
N ALA A 50 1.25 7.05 -6.54
CA ALA A 50 0.89 8.39 -7.00
C ALA A 50 1.30 9.46 -5.97
N PHE A 51 1.05 9.20 -4.69
CA PHE A 51 1.46 10.10 -3.61
C PHE A 51 2.98 10.19 -3.45
N PHE A 52 3.67 9.05 -3.53
CA PHE A 52 5.13 8.99 -3.46
C PHE A 52 5.79 9.74 -4.63
N LEU A 53 5.27 9.58 -5.85
CA LEU A 53 5.72 10.32 -7.02
C LEU A 53 5.44 11.81 -6.90
N TRP A 54 4.29 12.21 -6.34
CA TRP A 54 4.00 13.60 -6.06
C TRP A 54 5.01 14.18 -5.06
N LYS A 55 5.28 13.47 -3.96
CA LYS A 55 6.27 13.83 -2.95
C LYS A 55 7.66 14.01 -3.57
N TRP A 56 8.05 13.08 -4.44
CA TRP A 56 9.32 13.10 -5.15
C TRP A 56 9.43 14.25 -6.15
N MET A 57 8.36 14.53 -6.91
CA MET A 57 8.35 15.57 -7.93
C MET A 57 8.42 16.98 -7.33
N TYR A 58 7.83 17.17 -6.16
CA TYR A 58 7.73 18.48 -5.50
C TYR A 58 8.68 18.65 -4.31
N ASP A 59 9.56 17.69 -4.03
CA ASP A 59 10.53 17.71 -2.94
C ASP A 59 9.88 18.03 -1.57
N VAL A 60 8.72 17.39 -1.33
CA VAL A 60 7.95 17.56 -0.10
C VAL A 60 8.46 16.58 0.95
N ASP A 61 8.85 17.06 2.12
CA ASP A 61 9.10 16.22 3.30
C ASP A 61 7.94 16.34 4.29
N LEU A 62 7.49 15.19 4.81
CA LEU A 62 6.36 15.05 5.74
C LEU A 62 6.79 14.36 7.03
#